data_AF-A0A8J4XB11-F1
#
_entry.id   AF-A0A8J4XB11-F1
#
_cell.length_a   1.000
_cell.length_b   1.000
_cell.length_c   1.000
_cell.angle_alpha   90.00
_cell.angle_beta   90.00
_cell.angle_gamma   90.00
#
_symmetry.space_group_name_H-M   'P 1'
#
loop_
_entity.id
_entity.type
_entity.pdbx_description
1 polymer ?
#
loop_
_entity_poly.entity_id
_entity_poly.type
_entity_poly.pdbx_seq_one_letter_code
_entity_poly.pdbx_strand_id
1 'polypeptide(L)'
;MEPPMMQPPMMQPPMMQPPMMQPSVAHGQQQPLLYGMQTPPMPGYEGIGGGFVPPPPIQPMPTPESQPAQDWSIPALSKETAKRVFCSYVDSKCCYSSGPATDGVITNIEPFNTYRYRLETYTESRKTEWATKPYDGQPLTSVIQPVPNLWEIQVKVPTMFTNSSQEVEVPNVSIDKMCETCSASGQCQCAKCGGATNEKCSMCRGSGKNSDEQTCGSCNGNGTIMCTQCKGAGLIKCDTCKGKKKLLMYIKLTVEWINNSDDFVSGAVEQSSGLDKNKLSEVNGKTLFKDTNFMVYALNGFPERSVADASVKMVSEHYKKFSQTSRILQQ
;
A
#
# COMPACT_ATOMS: atom_id res chain seq x y z
N MET A 1 60.42 -30.16 -42.55
CA MET A 1 60.68 -29.05 -41.61
C MET A 1 60.34 -29.56 -40.22
N GLU A 2 61.33 -30.12 -39.54
CA GLU A 2 61.23 -30.43 -38.11
C GLU A 2 61.34 -29.12 -37.31
N PRO A 3 60.46 -28.89 -36.34
CA PRO A 3 60.70 -27.92 -35.28
C PRO A 3 61.46 -28.56 -34.09
N PRO A 4 62.34 -27.79 -33.43
CA PRO A 4 63.32 -28.30 -32.47
C PRO A 4 62.75 -28.60 -31.07
N MET A 5 63.37 -29.57 -30.41
CA MET A 5 63.24 -29.86 -28.98
C MET A 5 63.75 -28.68 -28.14
N MET A 6 62.95 -28.22 -27.17
CA MET A 6 63.40 -27.36 -26.07
C MET A 6 63.09 -28.01 -24.73
N GLN A 7 64.07 -27.91 -23.83
CA GLN A 7 64.24 -28.63 -22.56
C GLN A 7 63.20 -28.26 -21.49
N PRO A 8 62.96 -29.14 -20.50
CA PRO A 8 62.01 -28.89 -19.41
C PRO A 8 62.59 -27.94 -18.34
N PRO A 9 61.76 -27.07 -17.73
CA PRO A 9 62.19 -26.24 -16.62
C PRO A 9 62.25 -27.01 -15.29
N MET A 10 63.18 -26.58 -14.43
CA MET A 10 63.61 -27.19 -13.17
C MET A 10 62.52 -27.16 -12.08
N MET A 11 62.39 -28.25 -11.32
CA MET A 11 61.52 -28.35 -10.13
C MET A 11 62.03 -27.45 -8.99
N GLN A 12 61.15 -26.61 -8.43
CA GLN A 12 61.37 -25.93 -7.15
C GLN A 12 60.79 -26.76 -5.99
N PRO A 13 61.45 -26.80 -4.81
CA PRO A 13 60.99 -27.57 -3.65
C PRO A 13 59.79 -26.91 -2.94
N PRO A 14 58.97 -27.69 -2.21
CA PRO A 14 57.72 -27.21 -1.62
C PRO A 14 57.95 -26.27 -0.42
N MET A 15 57.22 -25.16 -0.38
CA MET A 15 57.20 -24.25 0.76
C MET A 15 56.38 -24.87 1.91
N MET A 16 57.00 -25.05 3.08
CA MET A 16 56.31 -25.45 4.31
C MET A 16 55.39 -24.33 4.79
N GLN A 17 54.10 -24.63 5.00
CA GLN A 17 53.15 -23.74 5.66
C GLN A 17 53.32 -23.80 7.19
N PRO A 18 53.30 -22.67 7.92
CA PRO A 18 53.25 -22.67 9.38
C PRO A 18 51.86 -23.11 9.91
N PRO A 19 51.79 -23.64 11.14
CA PRO A 19 50.61 -24.36 11.63
C PRO A 19 49.41 -23.42 11.88
N MET A 20 48.22 -23.95 11.58
CA MET A 20 46.93 -23.31 11.86
C MET A 20 46.75 -23.13 13.37
N MET A 21 46.72 -21.88 13.85
CA MET A 21 46.16 -21.56 15.15
C MET A 21 44.64 -21.61 15.06
N GLN A 22 44.03 -22.56 15.78
CA GLN A 22 42.60 -22.61 16.00
C GLN A 22 42.14 -21.34 16.74
N PRO A 23 41.04 -20.69 16.35
CA PRO A 23 40.50 -19.59 17.15
C PRO A 23 39.87 -20.14 18.42
N SER A 24 40.39 -19.69 19.56
CA SER A 24 39.82 -19.87 20.88
C SER A 24 38.37 -19.39 20.93
N VAL A 25 37.52 -20.18 21.57
CA VAL A 25 36.11 -19.87 21.85
C VAL A 25 36.04 -18.68 22.83
N ALA A 26 35.92 -17.47 22.30
CA ALA A 26 35.70 -16.27 23.10
C ALA A 26 34.21 -16.17 23.45
N HIS A 27 33.93 -16.28 24.75
CA HIS A 27 32.62 -16.06 25.35
C HIS A 27 32.07 -14.67 24.96
N GLY A 28 30.76 -14.63 24.75
CA GLY A 28 30.03 -13.46 24.27
C GLY A 28 30.39 -12.16 24.98
N GLN A 29 30.97 -11.25 24.21
CA GLN A 29 30.98 -9.83 24.53
C GLN A 29 30.06 -9.14 23.52
N GLN A 30 28.97 -8.58 24.01
CA GLN A 30 28.11 -7.67 23.25
C GLN A 30 29.01 -6.58 22.65
N GLN A 31 29.06 -6.50 21.32
CA GLN A 31 29.61 -5.32 20.67
C GLN A 31 28.70 -4.13 21.01
N PRO A 32 29.23 -3.02 21.56
CA PRO A 32 28.44 -1.82 21.73
C PRO A 32 28.03 -1.34 20.33
N LEU A 33 26.72 -1.16 20.12
CA LEU A 33 26.18 -0.64 18.87
C LEU A 33 26.91 0.65 18.52
N LEU A 34 27.64 0.64 17.40
CA LEU A 34 28.33 1.80 16.88
C LEU A 34 27.29 2.91 16.64
N TYR A 35 27.39 3.95 17.46
CA TYR A 35 26.73 5.24 17.28
C TYR A 35 27.04 5.74 15.87
N GLY A 36 26.08 5.65 14.94
CA GLY A 36 26.24 6.23 13.59
C GLY A 36 25.52 5.53 12.44
N MET A 37 25.06 4.28 12.59
CA MET A 37 24.17 3.66 11.59
C MET A 37 22.71 3.93 11.99
N GLN A 38 21.96 4.66 11.15
CA GLN A 38 20.55 4.99 11.43
C GLN A 38 19.64 3.75 11.57
N THR A 39 20.08 2.57 11.11
CA THR A 39 19.39 1.30 11.29
C THR A 39 20.43 0.16 11.45
N PRO A 40 20.26 -0.78 12.39
CA PRO A 40 21.19 -1.89 12.53
C PRO A 40 21.02 -2.89 11.37
N PRO A 41 22.12 -3.39 10.77
CA PRO A 41 22.05 -4.41 9.73
C PRO A 41 21.56 -5.74 10.32
N MET A 42 20.54 -6.34 9.69
CA MET A 42 19.96 -7.63 10.09
C MET A 42 20.22 -8.68 8.98
N PRO A 43 20.82 -9.84 9.29
CA PRO A 43 21.08 -10.90 8.31
C PRO A 43 19.78 -11.39 7.65
N GLY A 44 19.73 -11.46 6.31
CA GLY A 44 18.51 -11.75 5.54
C GLY A 44 17.57 -10.56 5.34
N TYR A 45 17.90 -9.42 5.96
CA TYR A 45 17.21 -8.13 5.87
C TYR A 45 18.17 -7.01 5.42
N GLU A 46 19.24 -7.38 4.72
CA GLU A 46 20.27 -6.51 4.13
C GLU A 46 19.64 -5.65 3.02
N GLY A 47 18.98 -4.55 3.41
CA GLY A 47 18.23 -3.66 2.52
C GLY A 47 16.83 -3.28 3.02
N ILE A 48 16.37 -3.86 4.13
CA ILE A 48 14.99 -3.68 4.65
C ILE A 48 14.91 -2.44 5.57
N GLY A 49 15.79 -1.47 5.34
CA GLY A 49 15.79 -0.16 5.98
C GLY A 49 14.69 0.78 5.48
N GLY A 50 13.63 0.24 4.87
CA GLY A 50 12.56 1.01 4.24
C GLY A 50 12.40 0.62 2.77
N GLY A 51 11.20 0.16 2.38
CA GLY A 51 10.87 0.05 0.96
C GLY A 51 10.01 -1.12 0.54
N PHE A 52 9.93 -1.26 -0.78
CA PHE A 52 9.16 -2.25 -1.52
C PHE A 52 9.62 -3.68 -1.21
N VAL A 53 8.67 -4.59 -0.98
CA VAL A 53 8.92 -6.02 -0.80
C VAL A 53 8.49 -6.76 -2.07
N PRO A 54 9.42 -7.36 -2.84
CA PRO A 54 9.09 -8.05 -4.07
C PRO A 54 8.18 -9.26 -3.79
N PRO A 55 7.12 -9.48 -4.59
CA PRO A 55 6.21 -10.59 -4.40
C PRO A 55 6.88 -11.94 -4.65
N PRO A 56 6.36 -13.04 -4.06
CA PRO A 56 6.81 -14.37 -4.40
C PRO A 56 6.52 -14.67 -5.88
N PRO A 57 7.34 -15.53 -6.54
CA PRO A 57 7.09 -15.95 -7.91
C PRO A 57 5.69 -16.54 -8.07
N ILE A 58 5.01 -16.16 -9.16
CA ILE A 58 3.70 -16.70 -9.51
C ILE A 58 3.86 -18.17 -9.94
N GLN A 59 3.00 -19.04 -9.45
CA GLN A 59 2.97 -20.43 -9.89
C GLN A 59 2.36 -20.55 -11.30
N PRO A 60 2.83 -21.48 -12.14
CA PRO A 60 2.26 -21.70 -13.46
C PRO A 60 0.76 -21.95 -13.38
N MET A 61 0.02 -21.34 -14.29
CA MET A 61 -1.41 -21.60 -14.44
C MET A 61 -1.64 -23.06 -14.83
N PRO A 62 -2.64 -23.73 -14.26
CA PRO A 62 -3.03 -25.05 -14.74
C PRO A 62 -3.50 -24.97 -16.20
N THR A 63 -3.67 -26.10 -16.86
CA THR A 63 -4.33 -26.11 -18.17
C THR A 63 -5.82 -25.87 -17.96
N PRO A 64 -6.49 -24.98 -18.72
CA PRO A 64 -7.92 -24.76 -18.57
C PRO A 64 -8.69 -26.05 -18.87
N GLU A 65 -9.56 -26.45 -17.95
CA GLU A 65 -10.55 -27.50 -18.23
C GLU A 65 -11.51 -27.03 -19.33
N SER A 66 -12.06 -27.97 -20.11
CA SER A 66 -13.02 -27.63 -21.16
C SER A 66 -14.25 -26.99 -20.54
N GLN A 67 -14.45 -25.70 -20.80
CA GLN A 67 -15.66 -25.00 -20.37
C GLN A 67 -16.87 -25.49 -21.20
N PRO A 68 -18.05 -25.65 -20.56
CA PRO A 68 -19.27 -25.98 -21.29
C PRO A 68 -19.61 -24.88 -22.30
N ALA A 69 -20.31 -25.26 -23.38
CA ALA A 69 -20.76 -24.30 -24.38
C ALA A 69 -21.68 -23.25 -23.73
N GLN A 70 -21.24 -21.99 -23.75
CA GLN A 70 -21.98 -20.87 -23.19
C GLN A 70 -22.92 -20.28 -24.25
N ASP A 71 -24.17 -20.00 -23.88
CA ASP A 71 -25.09 -19.24 -24.71
C ASP A 71 -24.82 -17.73 -24.57
N TRP A 72 -24.35 -17.13 -25.67
CA TRP A 72 -24.00 -15.72 -25.76
C TRP A 72 -25.13 -14.84 -26.30
N SER A 73 -26.34 -15.38 -26.47
CA SER A 73 -27.45 -14.67 -27.09
C SER A 73 -27.96 -13.51 -26.24
N ILE A 74 -28.15 -12.36 -26.88
CA ILE A 74 -28.80 -11.19 -26.29
C ILE A 74 -30.25 -11.15 -26.80
N PRO A 75 -31.26 -11.19 -25.90
CA PRO A 75 -32.64 -11.15 -26.32
C PRO A 75 -32.96 -9.81 -26.99
N ALA A 76 -33.67 -9.86 -28.11
CA ALA A 76 -34.12 -8.66 -28.81
C ALA A 76 -35.09 -7.86 -27.93
N LEU A 77 -34.98 -6.53 -27.98
CA LEU A 77 -35.90 -5.63 -27.31
C LEU A 77 -37.27 -5.70 -27.99
N SER A 78 -38.35 -5.96 -27.23
CA SER A 78 -39.69 -5.97 -27.80
C SER A 78 -40.15 -4.57 -28.19
N LYS A 79 -41.02 -4.48 -29.21
CA LYS A 79 -41.58 -3.21 -29.70
C LYS A 79 -42.32 -2.46 -28.59
N GLU A 80 -43.04 -3.18 -27.76
CA GLU A 80 -43.81 -2.65 -26.62
C GLU A 80 -42.86 -2.06 -25.56
N THR A 81 -41.74 -2.76 -25.29
CA THR A 81 -40.75 -2.28 -24.34
C THR A 81 -40.05 -1.03 -24.87
N ALA A 82 -39.63 -1.03 -26.14
CA ALA A 82 -39.02 0.13 -26.79
C ALA A 82 -39.94 1.36 -26.73
N LYS A 83 -41.21 1.20 -27.10
CA LYS A 83 -42.21 2.28 -27.06
C LYS A 83 -42.41 2.81 -25.64
N ARG A 84 -42.57 1.90 -24.65
CA ARG A 84 -42.74 2.28 -23.25
C ARG A 84 -41.56 3.08 -22.71
N VAL A 85 -40.33 2.65 -22.98
CA VAL A 85 -39.11 3.34 -22.52
C VAL A 85 -38.97 4.70 -23.21
N PHE A 86 -39.29 4.79 -24.51
CA PHE A 86 -39.28 6.06 -25.24
C PHE A 86 -40.30 7.06 -24.68
N CYS A 87 -41.53 6.63 -24.38
CA CYS A 87 -42.53 7.49 -23.72
C CYS A 87 -42.03 7.97 -22.35
N SER A 88 -41.51 7.06 -21.52
CA SER A 88 -40.98 7.42 -20.20
C SER A 88 -39.83 8.42 -20.27
N TYR A 89 -38.98 8.34 -21.30
CA TYR A 89 -37.92 9.31 -21.53
C TYR A 89 -38.51 10.69 -21.90
N VAL A 90 -39.48 10.74 -22.81
CA VAL A 90 -40.13 11.99 -23.23
C VAL A 90 -40.84 12.66 -22.06
N ASP A 91 -41.59 11.91 -21.26
CA ASP A 91 -42.29 12.42 -20.07
C ASP A 91 -41.33 12.98 -19.01
N SER A 92 -40.08 12.52 -18.98
CA SER A 92 -39.04 13.03 -18.07
C SER A 92 -38.50 14.41 -18.45
N LYS A 93 -38.85 14.93 -19.63
CA LYS A 93 -38.36 16.22 -20.13
C LYS A 93 -39.48 17.26 -20.06
N CYS A 94 -39.24 18.38 -19.38
CA CYS A 94 -40.25 19.40 -19.03
C CYS A 94 -41.10 19.93 -20.20
N CYS A 95 -40.59 19.81 -21.41
CA CYS A 95 -40.97 20.66 -22.51
C CYS A 95 -41.02 19.88 -23.82
N TYR A 96 -40.96 18.54 -23.75
CA TYR A 96 -41.19 17.69 -24.92
C TYR A 96 -42.68 17.41 -25.05
N SER A 97 -43.20 17.47 -26.28
CA SER A 97 -44.54 16.96 -26.56
C SER A 97 -44.53 15.43 -26.54
N SER A 98 -45.50 14.81 -25.86
CA SER A 98 -45.65 13.36 -25.79
C SER A 98 -46.24 12.74 -27.07
N GLY A 99 -46.97 13.52 -27.86
CA GLY A 99 -47.68 13.05 -29.06
C GLY A 99 -46.84 12.20 -30.02
N PRO A 100 -45.63 12.63 -30.42
CA PRO A 100 -44.76 11.81 -31.28
C PRO A 100 -44.38 10.44 -30.68
N ALA A 101 -44.23 10.34 -29.36
CA ALA A 101 -43.90 9.08 -28.69
C ALA A 101 -45.12 8.18 -28.48
N THR A 102 -46.28 8.75 -28.16
CA THR A 102 -47.52 8.01 -27.93
C THR A 102 -48.19 7.56 -29.22
N ASP A 103 -48.27 8.45 -30.20
CA ASP A 103 -49.08 8.27 -31.42
C ASP A 103 -48.23 7.81 -32.60
N GLY A 104 -46.92 7.97 -32.50
CA GLY A 104 -45.96 7.50 -33.50
C GLY A 104 -46.06 5.98 -33.74
N VAL A 105 -45.97 5.61 -35.02
CA VAL A 105 -45.89 4.22 -35.48
C VAL A 105 -44.44 3.86 -35.73
N ILE A 106 -43.91 2.92 -34.95
CA ILE A 106 -42.58 2.36 -35.18
C ILE A 106 -42.64 1.47 -36.42
N THR A 107 -41.98 1.91 -37.49
CA THR A 107 -41.91 1.24 -38.80
C THR A 107 -40.77 0.23 -38.90
N ASN A 108 -39.66 0.48 -38.21
CA ASN A 108 -38.50 -0.40 -38.15
C ASN A 108 -37.86 -0.35 -36.75
N ILE A 109 -37.31 -1.49 -36.29
CA ILE A 109 -36.50 -1.59 -35.08
C ILE A 109 -35.25 -2.38 -35.43
N GLU A 110 -34.10 -1.72 -35.33
CA GLU A 110 -32.81 -2.35 -35.54
C GLU A 110 -32.06 -2.43 -34.19
N PRO A 111 -31.72 -3.64 -33.69
CA PRO A 111 -30.99 -3.79 -32.45
C PRO A 111 -29.49 -3.55 -32.66
N PHE A 112 -28.92 -2.64 -31.87
CA PHE A 112 -27.47 -2.43 -31.80
C PHE A 112 -26.93 -2.99 -30.48
N ASN A 113 -26.60 -4.28 -30.48
CA ASN A 113 -26.03 -4.94 -29.30
C ASN A 113 -24.55 -4.58 -29.14
N THR A 114 -24.16 -4.14 -27.94
CA THR A 114 -22.75 -3.92 -27.55
C THR A 114 -22.38 -4.87 -26.43
N TYR A 115 -21.10 -5.22 -26.35
CA TYR A 115 -20.57 -6.05 -25.29
C TYR A 115 -19.53 -5.26 -24.50
N ARG A 116 -19.59 -5.44 -23.18
CA ARG A 116 -18.57 -4.94 -22.26
C ARG A 116 -17.86 -6.13 -21.61
N TYR A 117 -16.55 -6.17 -21.76
CA TYR A 117 -15.66 -7.06 -21.04
C TYR A 117 -14.95 -6.27 -19.95
N ARG A 118 -14.99 -6.78 -18.71
CA ARG A 118 -14.30 -6.20 -17.56
C ARG A 118 -13.34 -7.23 -17.00
N LEU A 119 -12.10 -6.82 -16.76
CA LEU A 119 -11.14 -7.61 -16.00
C LEU A 119 -10.84 -6.88 -14.70
N GLU A 120 -11.11 -7.53 -13.58
CA GLU A 120 -10.69 -7.08 -12.27
C GLU A 120 -9.46 -7.89 -11.85
N THR A 121 -8.50 -7.28 -11.17
CA THR A 121 -7.30 -7.98 -10.67
C THR A 121 -6.99 -7.44 -9.30
N TYR A 122 -7.27 -8.29 -8.32
CA TYR A 122 -7.06 -7.98 -6.92
C TYR A 122 -5.64 -8.35 -6.53
N THR A 123 -4.88 -7.33 -6.14
CA THR A 123 -3.44 -7.45 -5.88
C THR A 123 -3.12 -7.10 -4.44
N GLU A 124 -2.14 -7.77 -3.87
CA GLU A 124 -1.53 -7.43 -2.59
C GLU A 124 -0.09 -6.96 -2.79
N SER A 125 0.23 -5.77 -2.28
CA SER A 125 1.60 -5.26 -2.21
C SER A 125 2.04 -5.14 -0.75
N ARG A 126 3.35 -5.24 -0.51
CA ARG A 126 3.94 -5.14 0.83
C ARG A 126 5.11 -4.16 0.81
N LYS A 127 5.20 -3.34 1.84
CA LYS A 127 6.35 -2.46 2.10
C LYS A 127 6.69 -2.43 3.57
N THR A 128 7.94 -2.22 3.90
CA THR A 128 8.40 -2.12 5.29
C THR A 128 9.01 -0.77 5.58
N GLU A 129 8.91 -0.31 6.82
CA GLU A 129 9.67 0.83 7.33
C GLU A 129 9.98 0.66 8.82
N TRP A 130 11.04 1.31 9.30
CA TRP A 130 11.33 1.37 10.72
C TRP A 130 10.35 2.32 11.42
N ALA A 131 9.80 1.87 12.54
CA ALA A 131 8.91 2.67 13.38
C ALA A 131 9.36 2.60 14.85
N THR A 132 8.90 3.57 15.64
CA THR A 132 9.20 3.63 17.07
C THR A 132 7.94 3.87 17.88
N LYS A 133 7.89 3.28 19.08
CA LYS A 133 6.85 3.54 20.09
C LYS A 133 7.47 3.62 21.48
N PRO A 134 6.82 4.23 22.49
CA PRO A 134 7.29 4.18 23.87
C PRO A 134 7.56 2.74 24.31
N TYR A 135 8.68 2.53 25.01
CA TYR A 135 9.01 1.21 25.55
C TYR A 135 8.22 0.98 26.85
N ASP A 136 7.36 -0.04 26.87
CA ASP A 136 6.52 -0.39 28.02
C ASP A 136 7.07 -1.57 28.83
N GLY A 137 8.33 -1.96 28.58
CA GLY A 137 8.94 -3.11 29.25
C GLY A 137 8.59 -4.44 28.60
N GLN A 138 8.17 -4.41 27.32
CA GLN A 138 8.01 -5.63 26.54
C GLN A 138 9.32 -6.44 26.60
N PRO A 139 9.27 -7.77 26.80
CA PRO A 139 10.47 -8.57 26.67
C PRO A 139 11.01 -8.34 25.26
N LEU A 140 12.22 -7.78 25.17
CA LEU A 140 12.90 -7.67 23.90
C LEU A 140 12.96 -9.07 23.31
N THR A 141 12.55 -9.17 22.05
CA THR A 141 12.52 -10.43 21.32
C THR A 141 13.89 -11.08 21.46
N SER A 142 13.94 -12.08 22.34
CA SER A 142 15.15 -12.84 22.60
C SER A 142 15.45 -13.60 21.32
N VAL A 143 16.73 -13.71 20.98
CA VAL A 143 17.32 -14.26 19.73
C VAL A 143 16.92 -15.74 19.43
N ILE A 144 15.92 -16.27 20.13
CA ILE A 144 15.51 -17.67 20.11
C ILE A 144 14.62 -17.98 18.89
N GLN A 145 13.82 -17.01 18.41
CA GLN A 145 12.96 -17.24 17.25
C GLN A 145 13.47 -16.50 16.01
N PRO A 146 13.51 -17.16 14.85
CA PRO A 146 13.87 -16.51 13.60
C PRO A 146 12.81 -15.47 13.22
N VAL A 147 13.27 -14.45 12.50
CA VAL A 147 12.41 -13.48 11.83
C VAL A 147 11.73 -14.18 10.66
N PRO A 148 10.39 -14.16 10.55
CA PRO A 148 9.71 -14.80 9.44
C PRO A 148 9.99 -14.07 8.11
N ASN A 149 9.81 -14.77 6.98
CA ASN A 149 9.77 -14.11 5.69
C ASN A 149 8.60 -13.11 5.66
N LEU A 150 8.80 -11.94 5.06
CA LEU A 150 7.77 -10.89 5.02
C LEU A 150 6.47 -11.33 4.35
N TRP A 151 6.49 -12.30 3.44
CA TRP A 151 5.28 -12.86 2.81
C TRP A 151 4.66 -14.04 3.57
N GLU A 152 5.38 -14.64 4.52
CA GLU A 152 4.86 -15.67 5.43
C GLU A 152 4.02 -15.07 6.56
N ILE A 153 4.22 -13.77 6.85
CA ILE A 153 3.42 -13.03 7.85
C ILE A 153 1.96 -13.02 7.39
N GLN A 154 1.11 -13.68 8.18
CA GLN A 154 -0.31 -13.78 7.92
C GLN A 154 -1.00 -12.48 8.29
N VAL A 155 -1.61 -11.83 7.31
CA VAL A 155 -2.46 -10.65 7.49
C VAL A 155 -3.82 -11.01 6.93
N LYS A 156 -4.89 -10.71 7.69
CA LYS A 156 -6.25 -11.05 7.29
C LYS A 156 -6.60 -10.32 5.99
N VAL A 157 -6.83 -11.07 4.93
CA VAL A 157 -7.27 -10.49 3.65
C VAL A 157 -8.66 -9.87 3.87
N PRO A 158 -8.86 -8.59 3.50
CA PRO A 158 -10.15 -7.91 3.62
C PRO A 158 -11.14 -8.39 2.54
N THR A 159 -12.28 -7.71 2.42
CA THR A 159 -13.25 -8.03 1.36
C THR A 159 -12.60 -7.88 -0.01
N MET A 160 -12.59 -8.98 -0.77
CA MET A 160 -12.00 -9.02 -2.12
C MET A 160 -12.60 -7.94 -3.03
N PHE A 161 -11.80 -7.49 -4.00
CA PHE A 161 -12.16 -6.45 -4.98
C PHE A 161 -12.50 -5.08 -4.36
N THR A 162 -12.07 -4.84 -3.11
CA THR A 162 -12.17 -3.52 -2.44
C THR A 162 -10.80 -3.03 -1.99
N ASN A 163 -10.48 -1.78 -2.30
CA ASN A 163 -9.21 -1.16 -1.92
C ASN A 163 -9.11 -1.03 -0.40
N SER A 164 -7.96 -1.39 0.16
CA SER A 164 -7.72 -1.35 1.61
C SER A 164 -6.23 -1.43 1.94
N SER A 165 -5.87 -1.06 3.16
CA SER A 165 -4.50 -1.19 3.67
C SER A 165 -4.51 -1.52 5.15
N GLN A 166 -3.50 -2.26 5.60
CA GLN A 166 -3.29 -2.61 7.00
C GLN A 166 -1.82 -2.50 7.37
N GLU A 167 -1.55 -2.01 8.58
CA GLU A 167 -0.22 -1.98 9.17
C GLU A 167 -0.10 -3.04 10.28
N VAL A 168 0.99 -3.80 10.26
CA VAL A 168 1.32 -4.80 11.29
C VAL A 168 2.78 -4.68 11.70
N GLU A 169 3.08 -5.05 12.95
CA GLU A 169 4.45 -5.16 13.44
C GLU A 169 5.04 -6.51 13.03
N VAL A 170 6.25 -6.50 12.47
CA VAL A 170 6.97 -7.72 12.10
C VAL A 170 7.34 -8.49 13.38
N PRO A 171 6.93 -9.77 13.51
CA PRO A 171 7.26 -10.56 14.69
C PRO A 171 8.76 -10.74 14.88
N ASN A 172 9.19 -10.94 16.12
CA ASN A 172 10.56 -11.32 16.48
C ASN A 172 11.65 -10.30 16.11
N VAL A 173 11.26 -9.08 15.71
CA VAL A 173 12.19 -7.99 15.36
C VAL A 173 11.79 -6.70 16.07
N SER A 174 12.28 -6.55 17.29
CA SER A 174 12.20 -5.31 18.04
C SER A 174 13.46 -5.11 18.88
N ILE A 175 13.92 -3.87 18.98
CA ILE A 175 15.07 -3.49 19.81
C ILE A 175 14.72 -2.26 20.63
N ASP A 176 15.26 -2.13 21.85
CA ASP A 176 15.17 -0.87 22.57
C ASP A 176 16.25 0.09 22.11
N LYS A 177 15.89 1.38 22.03
CA LYS A 177 16.85 2.47 21.90
C LYS A 177 16.54 3.58 22.89
N MET A 178 17.55 4.38 23.20
CA MET A 178 17.35 5.56 24.04
C MET A 178 16.48 6.59 23.30
N CYS A 179 15.62 7.28 24.03
CA CYS A 179 14.84 8.38 23.45
C CYS A 179 15.76 9.56 23.17
N GLU A 180 16.05 9.80 21.89
CA GLU A 180 16.87 10.92 21.42
C GLU A 180 16.20 12.28 21.70
N THR A 181 14.86 12.37 21.61
CA THR A 181 14.12 13.63 21.83
C THR A 181 14.33 14.20 23.23
N CYS A 182 14.54 13.37 24.24
CA CYS A 182 14.78 13.81 25.62
C CYS A 182 16.15 13.39 26.16
N SER A 183 17.03 12.87 25.31
CA SER A 183 18.33 12.30 25.70
C SER A 183 18.20 11.34 26.90
N ALA A 184 17.21 10.45 26.84
CA ALA A 184 16.87 9.49 27.91
C ALA A 184 16.52 10.09 29.29
N SER A 185 16.28 11.40 29.41
CA SER A 185 15.82 12.01 30.67
C SER A 185 14.35 11.73 30.99
N GLY A 186 13.53 11.49 29.94
CA GLY A 186 12.07 11.33 30.06
C GLY A 186 11.31 12.65 30.12
N GLN A 187 12.03 13.78 30.13
CA GLN A 187 11.47 15.12 30.21
C GLN A 187 12.07 16.01 29.11
N CYS A 188 11.28 16.93 28.60
CA CYS A 188 11.72 17.95 27.64
C CYS A 188 11.56 19.33 28.28
N GLN A 189 12.39 20.29 27.88
CA GLN A 189 12.15 21.68 28.27
C GLN A 189 10.77 22.12 27.82
N CYS A 190 10.06 22.84 28.68
CA CYS A 190 8.77 23.40 28.33
C CYS A 190 8.96 24.39 27.17
N ALA A 191 8.42 24.07 26.00
CA ALA A 191 8.57 24.90 24.80
C ALA A 191 8.00 26.31 24.99
N LYS A 192 6.94 26.46 25.79
CA LYS A 192 6.28 27.76 26.02
C LYS A 192 7.08 28.72 26.92
N CYS A 193 7.80 28.21 27.92
CA CYS A 193 8.60 29.06 28.82
C CYS A 193 10.11 28.88 28.64
N GLY A 194 10.57 28.05 27.70
CA GLY A 194 12.00 27.78 27.46
C GLY A 194 12.73 27.20 28.69
N GLY A 195 12.01 26.55 29.61
CA GLY A 195 12.57 26.09 30.89
C GLY A 195 12.56 27.12 32.03
N ALA A 196 12.19 28.38 31.77
CA ALA A 196 12.26 29.47 32.75
C ALA A 196 11.17 29.46 33.85
N THR A 197 10.35 28.41 33.93
CA THR A 197 9.22 28.17 34.86
C THR A 197 8.08 29.19 34.86
N ASN A 198 8.34 30.42 34.40
CA ASN A 198 7.45 31.56 34.38
C ASN A 198 7.45 32.21 32.99
N GLU A 199 6.39 32.93 32.68
CA GLU A 199 6.21 33.67 31.44
C GLU A 199 5.96 35.15 31.75
N LYS A 200 6.25 36.04 30.80
CA LYS A 200 5.88 37.45 30.95
C LYS A 200 4.37 37.54 31.07
N CYS A 201 3.89 38.28 32.06
CA CYS A 201 2.48 38.55 32.23
C CYS A 201 1.97 39.26 30.97
N SER A 202 1.01 38.67 30.26
CA SER A 202 0.46 39.21 29.03
C SER A 202 -0.26 40.55 29.26
N MET A 203 -0.86 40.72 30.45
CA MET A 203 -1.64 41.91 30.80
C MET A 203 -0.78 43.16 31.03
N CYS A 204 0.41 43.02 31.64
CA CYS A 204 1.35 44.13 31.86
C CYS A 204 2.61 44.05 30.98
N ARG A 205 2.69 43.05 30.10
CA ARG A 205 3.83 42.79 29.21
C ARG A 205 5.20 42.72 29.90
N GLY A 206 5.23 42.33 31.17
CA GLY A 206 6.45 42.29 31.98
C GLY A 206 6.69 43.48 32.90
N SER A 207 5.89 44.55 32.81
CA SER A 207 6.13 45.78 33.60
C SER A 207 5.74 45.66 35.07
N GLY A 208 4.89 44.70 35.42
CA GLY A 208 4.29 44.60 36.75
C GLY A 208 3.21 45.65 37.04
N LYS A 209 2.93 46.57 36.10
CA LYS A 209 1.96 47.67 36.26
C LYS A 209 0.89 47.66 35.16
N ASN A 210 -0.31 48.13 35.46
CA ASN A 210 -1.35 48.37 34.45
C ASN A 210 -1.12 49.74 33.76
N SER A 211 -2.02 50.12 32.84
CA SER A 211 -1.95 51.40 32.11
C SER A 211 -2.01 52.64 33.01
N ASP A 212 -2.57 52.50 34.21
CA ASP A 212 -2.73 53.58 35.20
C ASP A 212 -1.58 53.59 36.24
N GLU A 213 -0.46 52.93 35.92
CA GLU A 213 0.71 52.73 36.79
C GLU A 213 0.47 51.99 38.13
N GLN A 214 -0.71 51.41 38.31
CA GLN A 214 -1.05 50.62 39.49
C GLN A 214 -0.53 49.19 39.38
N THR A 215 -0.33 48.53 40.53
CA THR A 215 0.09 47.13 40.61
C THR A 215 -0.81 46.24 39.76
N CYS A 216 -0.22 45.52 38.80
CA CYS A 216 -0.96 44.61 37.93
C CYS A 216 -1.52 43.43 38.74
N GLY A 217 -2.84 43.31 38.86
CA GLY A 217 -3.49 42.23 39.62
C GLY A 217 -3.27 40.83 39.06
N SER A 218 -3.08 40.68 37.75
CA SER A 218 -2.85 39.35 37.13
C SER A 218 -1.49 38.73 37.47
N CYS A 219 -0.51 39.53 37.88
CA CYS A 219 0.82 39.07 38.30
C CYS A 219 1.24 39.58 39.68
N ASN A 220 0.33 40.26 40.40
CA ASN A 220 0.57 40.91 41.69
C ASN A 220 1.87 41.76 41.72
N GLY A 221 2.13 42.53 40.65
CA GLY A 221 3.32 43.37 40.55
C GLY A 221 4.60 42.68 40.09
N ASN A 222 4.63 41.34 39.99
CA ASN A 222 5.84 40.58 39.65
C ASN A 222 6.25 40.69 38.17
N GLY A 223 5.37 41.15 37.29
CA GLY A 223 5.60 41.22 35.84
C GLY A 223 5.63 39.87 35.13
N THR A 224 5.74 38.77 35.86
CA THR A 224 5.72 37.40 35.34
C THR A 224 4.64 36.57 36.03
N ILE A 225 4.13 35.57 35.31
CA ILE A 225 3.16 34.60 35.80
C ILE A 225 3.72 33.19 35.65
N MET A 226 3.29 32.27 36.50
CA MET A 226 3.69 30.87 36.39
C MET A 226 3.31 30.31 35.02
N CYS A 227 4.24 29.59 34.38
CA CYS A 227 3.95 28.92 33.12
C CYS A 227 2.83 27.89 33.33
N THR A 228 1.72 28.07 32.63
CA THR A 228 0.55 27.20 32.77
C THR A 228 0.76 25.82 32.17
N GLN A 229 1.64 25.69 31.16
CA GLN A 229 1.90 24.42 30.48
C GLN A 229 2.72 23.45 31.34
N CYS A 230 3.77 23.95 31.99
CA CYS A 230 4.61 23.13 32.89
C CYS A 230 4.27 23.30 34.37
N LYS A 231 3.28 24.16 34.71
CA LYS A 231 2.86 24.47 36.09
C LYS A 231 4.03 24.85 36.99
N GLY A 232 4.95 25.65 36.46
CA GLY A 232 6.14 26.10 37.19
C GLY A 232 7.29 25.07 37.27
N ALA A 233 7.18 23.89 36.67
CA ALA A 233 8.25 22.89 36.72
C ALA A 233 9.41 23.17 35.74
N GLY A 234 9.18 23.99 34.70
CA GLY A 234 10.16 24.27 33.64
C GLY A 234 10.40 23.11 32.67
N LEU A 235 10.12 21.88 33.11
CA LEU A 235 10.19 20.66 32.32
C LEU A 235 8.80 20.06 32.14
N ILE A 236 8.57 19.41 31.01
CA ILE A 236 7.35 18.66 30.69
C ILE A 236 7.70 17.21 30.34
N LYS A 237 6.75 16.29 30.52
CA LYS A 237 6.91 14.89 30.14
C LYS A 237 7.21 14.80 28.65
N CYS A 238 8.24 14.04 28.27
CA CYS A 238 8.61 13.87 26.85
C CYS A 238 7.47 13.22 26.08
N ASP A 239 7.06 13.83 24.95
CA ASP A 239 5.97 13.33 24.13
C ASP A 239 6.30 12.10 23.30
N THR A 240 7.55 11.96 22.85
CA THR A 240 7.99 10.82 22.03
C THR A 240 8.01 9.53 22.85
N CYS A 241 8.67 9.54 24.01
CA CYS A 241 8.78 8.35 24.87
C CYS A 241 7.76 8.29 25.99
N LYS A 242 6.85 9.28 26.10
CA LYS A 242 5.87 9.39 27.20
C LYS A 242 6.51 9.16 28.58
N GLY A 243 7.67 9.77 28.82
CA GLY A 243 8.41 9.67 30.09
C GLY A 243 9.16 8.35 30.33
N LYS A 244 9.09 7.36 29.43
CA LYS A 244 9.73 6.04 29.57
C LYS A 244 11.24 6.03 29.34
N LYS A 245 11.82 7.13 28.84
CA LYS A 245 13.26 7.31 28.55
C LYS A 245 13.80 6.46 27.41
N LYS A 246 13.15 5.34 27.09
CA LYS A 246 13.44 4.42 26.00
C LYS A 246 12.29 4.35 24.99
N LEU A 247 12.64 3.98 23.77
CA LEU A 247 11.72 3.67 22.68
C LEU A 247 11.94 2.22 22.24
N LEU A 248 10.86 1.53 21.90
CA LEU A 248 10.95 0.28 21.15
C LEU A 248 10.98 0.64 19.67
N MET A 249 12.01 0.19 18.98
CA MET A 249 12.17 0.30 17.53
C MET A 249 11.83 -1.05 16.90
N TYR A 250 10.95 -1.05 15.92
CA TYR A 250 10.41 -2.26 15.28
C TYR A 250 10.24 -2.04 13.77
N ILE A 251 10.11 -3.12 13.02
CA ILE A 251 9.78 -3.04 11.59
C ILE A 251 8.25 -3.04 11.45
N LYS A 252 7.72 -1.99 10.84
CA LYS A 252 6.32 -1.89 10.45
C LYS A 252 6.16 -2.40 9.03
N LEU A 253 5.29 -3.38 8.84
CA LEU A 253 4.88 -3.90 7.55
C LEU A 253 3.53 -3.28 7.17
N THR A 254 3.50 -2.54 6.07
CA THR A 254 2.27 -2.06 5.44
C THR A 254 1.90 -3.02 4.31
N VAL A 255 0.71 -3.60 4.40
CA VAL A 255 0.10 -4.42 3.36
C VAL A 255 -1.00 -3.60 2.71
N GLU A 256 -1.03 -3.57 1.38
CA GLU A 256 -2.03 -2.83 0.61
C GLU A 256 -2.69 -3.77 -0.39
N TRP A 257 -4.02 -3.75 -0.42
CA TRP A 257 -4.82 -4.48 -1.38
C TRP A 257 -5.53 -3.51 -2.32
N ILE A 258 -5.36 -3.70 -3.62
CA ILE A 258 -5.92 -2.84 -4.66
C ILE A 258 -6.70 -3.70 -5.66
N ASN A 259 -7.90 -3.25 -6.00
CA ASN A 259 -8.66 -3.75 -7.13
C ASN A 259 -8.31 -2.95 -8.39
N ASN A 260 -7.63 -3.60 -9.32
CA ASN A 260 -7.28 -3.01 -10.62
C ASN A 260 -8.31 -3.46 -11.64
N SER A 261 -9.18 -2.54 -12.08
CA SER A 261 -10.23 -2.82 -13.05
C SER A 261 -9.94 -2.10 -14.36
N ASP A 262 -9.99 -2.83 -15.47
CA ASP A 262 -9.98 -2.28 -16.82
C ASP A 262 -11.22 -2.79 -17.58
N ASP A 263 -11.77 -1.93 -18.45
CA ASP A 263 -12.98 -2.19 -19.23
C ASP A 263 -12.69 -2.08 -20.74
N PHE A 264 -13.24 -3.02 -21.50
CA PHE A 264 -13.31 -2.97 -22.96
C PHE A 264 -14.77 -2.98 -23.42
N VAL A 265 -15.15 -2.00 -24.23
CA VAL A 265 -16.47 -1.92 -24.86
C VAL A 265 -16.30 -2.07 -26.36
N SER A 266 -17.06 -2.98 -26.96
CA SER A 266 -16.95 -3.27 -28.38
C SER A 266 -17.42 -2.10 -29.25
N GLY A 267 -16.58 -1.75 -30.24
CA GLY A 267 -16.77 -0.57 -31.10
C GLY A 267 -17.80 -0.76 -32.22
N ALA A 268 -18.35 -1.96 -32.40
CA ALA A 268 -19.32 -2.25 -33.46
C ALA A 268 -20.55 -1.34 -33.40
N VAL A 269 -21.00 -0.97 -32.19
CA VAL A 269 -22.15 -0.08 -31.99
C VAL A 269 -21.82 1.38 -32.29
N GLU A 270 -20.60 1.85 -32.03
CA GLU A 270 -20.20 3.24 -32.27
C GLU A 270 -20.24 3.58 -33.77
N GLN A 271 -19.80 2.65 -34.62
CA GLN A 271 -19.71 2.87 -36.07
C GLN A 271 -21.07 2.90 -36.77
N SER A 272 -22.11 2.28 -36.17
CA SER A 272 -23.40 2.07 -36.84
C SER A 272 -24.61 2.71 -36.13
N SER A 273 -24.54 2.98 -34.82
CA SER A 273 -25.71 3.44 -34.04
C SER A 273 -25.75 4.93 -33.74
N GLY A 274 -24.61 5.64 -33.88
CA GLY A 274 -24.48 7.04 -33.44
C GLY A 274 -24.45 7.23 -31.92
N LEU A 275 -24.36 6.15 -31.13
CA LEU A 275 -24.22 6.21 -29.68
C LEU A 275 -22.80 6.58 -29.26
N ASP A 276 -22.68 7.51 -28.31
CA ASP A 276 -21.41 7.91 -27.71
C ASP A 276 -20.89 6.82 -26.76
N LYS A 277 -19.73 6.25 -27.09
CA LYS A 277 -19.07 5.19 -26.32
C LYS A 277 -18.84 5.59 -24.86
N ASN A 278 -18.58 6.86 -24.57
CA ASN A 278 -18.32 7.31 -23.20
C ASN A 278 -19.55 7.13 -22.31
N LYS A 279 -20.76 7.27 -22.88
CA LYS A 279 -22.02 7.06 -22.16
C LYS A 279 -22.36 5.59 -21.96
N LEU A 280 -21.77 4.68 -22.73
CA LEU A 280 -21.95 3.23 -22.55
C LEU A 280 -21.30 2.72 -21.25
N SER A 281 -20.35 3.47 -20.69
CA SER A 281 -19.76 3.15 -19.39
C SER A 281 -20.74 3.35 -18.22
N GLU A 282 -21.70 4.26 -18.38
CA GLU A 282 -22.68 4.66 -17.34
C GLU A 282 -23.90 3.75 -17.27
N VAL A 283 -24.10 2.88 -18.28
CA VAL A 283 -25.27 2.00 -18.35
C VAL A 283 -24.96 0.61 -17.79
N ASN A 284 -26.00 0.01 -17.20
CA ASN A 284 -25.97 -1.37 -16.76
C ASN A 284 -26.41 -2.31 -17.89
N GLY A 285 -25.83 -3.50 -17.93
CA GLY A 285 -26.17 -4.54 -18.91
C GLY A 285 -26.55 -5.85 -18.22
N LYS A 286 -26.89 -6.85 -19.03
CA LYS A 286 -27.06 -8.23 -18.57
C LYS A 286 -25.69 -8.90 -18.50
N THR A 287 -25.34 -9.47 -17.35
CA THR A 287 -24.13 -10.31 -17.23
C THR A 287 -24.34 -11.61 -18.01
N LEU A 288 -23.57 -11.79 -19.09
CA LEU A 288 -23.60 -13.01 -19.92
C LEU A 288 -22.64 -14.09 -19.38
N PHE A 289 -21.54 -13.65 -18.78
CA PHE A 289 -20.49 -14.49 -18.24
C PHE A 289 -19.80 -13.79 -17.08
N LYS A 290 -19.44 -14.58 -16.08
CA LYS A 290 -18.60 -14.17 -14.95
C LYS A 290 -17.78 -15.37 -14.54
N ASP A 291 -16.47 -15.20 -14.50
CA ASP A 291 -15.53 -16.17 -13.98
C ASP A 291 -14.75 -15.54 -12.83
N THR A 292 -14.23 -16.37 -11.94
CA THR A 292 -13.40 -15.90 -10.83
C THR A 292 -12.38 -16.97 -10.51
N ASN A 293 -11.11 -16.62 -10.62
CA ASN A 293 -10.00 -17.56 -10.42
C ASN A 293 -8.76 -16.81 -9.90
N PHE A 294 -7.71 -17.52 -9.47
CA PHE A 294 -6.44 -16.88 -9.11
C PHE A 294 -5.91 -16.00 -10.24
N MET A 295 -6.03 -16.51 -11.46
CA MET A 295 -5.83 -15.82 -12.72
C MET A 295 -6.88 -16.39 -13.68
N VAL A 296 -7.60 -15.55 -14.41
CA VAL A 296 -8.64 -16.02 -15.34
C VAL A 296 -8.05 -16.32 -16.72
N TYR A 297 -8.73 -17.17 -17.48
CA TYR A 297 -8.38 -17.41 -18.87
C TYR A 297 -9.11 -16.43 -19.79
N ALA A 298 -8.53 -16.18 -20.97
CA ALA A 298 -9.19 -15.42 -22.01
C ALA A 298 -10.50 -16.10 -22.44
N LEU A 299 -11.46 -15.30 -22.91
CA LEU A 299 -12.75 -15.80 -23.38
C LEU A 299 -12.55 -16.66 -24.63
N ASN A 300 -12.89 -17.93 -24.54
CA ASN A 300 -12.83 -18.86 -25.65
C ASN A 300 -14.21 -18.97 -26.34
N GLY A 301 -14.23 -18.97 -27.67
CA GLY A 301 -15.46 -19.17 -28.45
C GLY A 301 -16.49 -18.02 -28.37
N PHE A 302 -16.10 -16.84 -27.90
CA PHE A 302 -17.00 -15.69 -27.87
C PHE A 302 -17.33 -15.20 -29.31
N PRO A 303 -18.60 -14.90 -29.65
CA PRO A 303 -19.00 -14.60 -31.02
C PRO A 303 -18.33 -13.35 -31.61
N GLU A 304 -18.06 -12.34 -30.77
CA GLU A 304 -17.41 -11.11 -31.21
C GLU A 304 -15.89 -11.17 -31.04
N ARG A 305 -15.15 -11.25 -32.16
CA ARG A 305 -13.68 -11.35 -32.15
C ARG A 305 -13.00 -10.21 -31.40
N SER A 306 -13.52 -8.98 -31.49
CA SER A 306 -12.94 -7.81 -30.82
C SER A 306 -12.89 -7.99 -29.30
N VAL A 307 -13.91 -8.63 -28.73
CA VAL A 307 -14.03 -8.91 -27.30
C VAL A 307 -13.14 -10.08 -26.90
N ALA A 308 -13.07 -11.12 -27.74
CA ALA A 308 -12.15 -12.24 -27.53
C ALA A 308 -10.69 -11.78 -27.52
N ASP A 309 -10.28 -10.97 -28.50
CA ASP A 309 -8.94 -10.39 -28.60
C ASP A 309 -8.63 -9.47 -27.41
N ALA A 310 -9.61 -8.65 -27.00
CA ALA A 310 -9.48 -7.79 -25.81
C ALA A 310 -9.26 -8.62 -24.54
N SER A 311 -9.96 -9.75 -24.39
CA SER A 311 -9.78 -10.63 -23.22
C SER A 311 -8.36 -11.21 -23.15
N VAL A 312 -7.81 -11.68 -24.28
CA VAL A 312 -6.42 -12.18 -24.37
C VAL A 312 -5.43 -11.07 -24.00
N LYS A 313 -5.62 -9.89 -24.57
CA LYS A 313 -4.75 -8.73 -24.35
C LYS A 313 -4.76 -8.30 -22.88
N MET A 314 -5.94 -8.08 -22.30
CA MET A 314 -6.09 -7.57 -20.94
C MET A 314 -5.53 -8.54 -19.90
N VAL A 315 -5.80 -9.85 -20.05
CA VAL A 315 -5.22 -10.87 -19.15
C VAL A 315 -3.68 -10.84 -19.22
N SER A 316 -3.11 -10.76 -20.42
CA SER A 316 -1.64 -10.68 -20.62
C SER A 316 -1.05 -9.39 -20.03
N GLU A 317 -1.71 -8.25 -20.23
CA GLU A 317 -1.26 -6.94 -19.75
C GLU A 317 -1.33 -6.84 -18.23
N HIS A 318 -2.42 -7.28 -17.60
CA HIS A 318 -2.54 -7.31 -16.14
C HIS A 318 -1.46 -8.21 -15.53
N TYR A 319 -1.23 -9.39 -16.10
CA TYR A 319 -0.17 -10.28 -15.66
C TYR A 319 1.20 -9.57 -15.69
N LYS A 320 1.58 -8.97 -16.84
CA LYS A 320 2.86 -8.29 -16.99
C LYS A 320 3.00 -7.09 -16.06
N LYS A 321 1.92 -6.33 -15.87
CA LYS A 321 1.90 -5.10 -15.07
C LYS A 321 2.03 -5.37 -13.57
N PHE A 322 1.34 -6.39 -13.07
CA PHE A 322 1.21 -6.59 -11.62
C PHE A 322 2.13 -7.67 -11.06
N SER A 323 2.49 -8.70 -11.83
CA SER A 323 3.27 -9.86 -11.32
C SER A 323 4.62 -9.52 -10.70
N GLN A 324 5.25 -8.42 -11.12
CA GLN A 324 6.57 -8.00 -10.61
C GLN A 324 6.48 -7.09 -9.37
N THR A 325 5.34 -6.44 -9.18
CA THR A 325 5.15 -5.38 -8.17
C THR A 325 4.16 -5.76 -7.09
N SER A 326 3.37 -6.81 -7.29
CA SER A 326 2.36 -7.26 -6.33
C SER A 326 2.04 -8.74 -6.50
N ARG A 327 1.59 -9.36 -5.42
CA ARG A 327 1.02 -10.71 -5.47
C ARG A 327 -0.41 -10.61 -5.96
N ILE A 328 -0.71 -11.19 -7.12
CA ILE A 328 -2.10 -11.35 -7.57
C ILE A 328 -2.79 -12.35 -6.63
N LEU A 329 -3.96 -12.00 -6.12
CA LEU A 329 -4.76 -12.85 -5.24
C LEU A 329 -5.90 -13.50 -6.00
N GLN A 330 -6.56 -12.74 -6.86
CA GLN A 330 -7.73 -13.17 -7.62
C GLN A 330 -8.00 -12.23 -8.79
N GLN A 331 -8.60 -12.77 -9.84
CA GLN A 331 -9.21 -12.05 -10.97
C GLN A 331 -10.68 -12.46 -11.10
#